data_AF-A0A2N3CLC4-F1
#
_entry.id   AF-A0A2N3CLC4-F1
#
_cell.length_a   1.000
_cell.length_b   1.000
_cell.length_c   1.000
_cell.angle_alpha   90.00
_cell.angle_beta   90.00
_cell.angle_gamma   90.00
#
_symmetry.space_group_name_H-M   'P 1'
#
loop_
_entity.id
_entity.type
_entity.pdbx_description
1 polymer ?
#
loop_
_entity_poly.entity_id
_entity_poly.type
_entity_poly.pdbx_seq_one_letter_code
_entity_poly.pdbx_strand_id
1 'polypeptide(L)'
;MARFAEILDALDRLFGPGTEDMDFDGYVALNAEFHAILAGLCGSETIRREVARVARLPLASANAFLRAQNDVPAFRRSLIGAQAQHRALFDAIAAREGARAEAIAREHARLARRNLEYVLREDRRLIRRVPGLALVAPAGET
;
A
#
# COMPACT_ATOMS: atom_id res chain seq x y z
N MET A 1 -8.07 -18.34 1.18
CA MET A 1 -7.97 -17.89 2.59
C MET A 1 -6.66 -18.29 3.25
N ALA A 2 -6.23 -19.57 3.22
CA ALA A 2 -4.94 -20.00 3.81
C ALA A 2 -3.73 -19.17 3.33
N ARG A 3 -3.53 -19.08 2.01
CA ARG A 3 -2.46 -18.23 1.43
C ARG A 3 -2.55 -16.76 1.86
N PHE A 4 -3.75 -16.23 2.07
CA PHE A 4 -3.93 -14.84 2.46
C PHE A 4 -3.46 -14.61 3.90
N ALA A 5 -3.74 -15.56 4.80
CA ALA A 5 -3.22 -15.55 6.17
C ALA A 5 -1.69 -15.73 6.21
N GLU A 6 -1.13 -16.63 5.40
CA GLU A 6 0.33 -16.85 5.32
C GLU A 6 1.10 -15.57 4.96
N ILE A 7 0.58 -14.78 4.02
CA ILE A 7 1.19 -13.50 3.64
C ILE A 7 1.14 -12.51 4.81
N LEU A 8 0.03 -12.46 5.55
CA LEU A 8 -0.08 -11.58 6.71
C LEU A 8 0.92 -11.96 7.80
N ASP A 9 1.05 -13.25 8.10
CA ASP A 9 2.03 -13.75 9.05
C ASP A 9 3.46 -13.43 8.58
N ALA A 10 3.72 -13.53 7.28
CA ALA A 10 5.01 -13.19 6.70
C ALA A 10 5.30 -11.69 6.78
N LEU A 11 4.32 -10.83 6.51
CA LEU A 11 4.42 -9.38 6.65
C LEU A 11 4.71 -8.97 8.10
N ASP A 12 4.03 -9.58 9.08
CA ASP A 12 4.24 -9.29 10.51
C ASP A 12 5.69 -9.54 10.94
N ARG A 13 6.32 -10.60 10.41
CA ARG A 13 7.71 -10.96 10.73
C ARG A 13 8.74 -9.96 10.20
N LEU A 14 8.37 -9.08 9.27
CA LEU A 14 9.31 -8.13 8.66
C LEU A 14 9.58 -6.91 9.53
N PHE A 15 8.77 -6.61 10.55
CA PHE A 15 8.84 -5.33 11.26
C PHE A 15 9.95 -5.22 12.31
N GLY A 16 10.57 -6.34 12.71
CA GLY A 16 11.67 -6.35 13.69
C GLY A 16 11.29 -5.77 15.07
N PRO A 17 12.27 -5.64 15.99
CA PRO A 17 12.06 -5.03 17.31
C PRO A 17 11.89 -3.51 17.25
N GLY A 18 12.59 -2.84 16.33
CA GLY A 18 12.49 -1.42 16.07
C GLY A 18 12.13 -1.13 14.62
N THR A 19 11.58 0.06 14.35
CA THR A 19 11.18 0.45 12.98
C THR A 19 12.33 0.50 11.98
N GLU A 20 13.58 0.61 12.46
CA GLU A 20 14.78 0.63 11.62
C GLU A 20 15.24 -0.78 11.21
N ASP A 21 14.84 -1.81 11.96
CA ASP A 21 15.18 -3.21 11.71
C ASP A 21 14.25 -3.86 10.67
N MET A 22 13.33 -3.08 10.10
CA MET A 22 12.35 -3.58 9.15
C MET A 22 13.00 -4.04 7.84
N ASP A 23 12.66 -5.25 7.40
CA ASP A 23 12.95 -5.69 6.03
C ASP A 23 11.98 -5.02 5.05
N PHE A 24 12.44 -3.88 4.54
CA PHE A 24 11.65 -3.03 3.65
C PHE A 24 11.42 -3.65 2.27
N ASP A 25 12.43 -4.27 1.67
CA ASP A 25 12.30 -4.87 0.34
C ASP A 25 11.39 -6.12 0.41
N GLY A 26 11.49 -6.89 1.49
CA GLY A 26 10.53 -7.95 1.81
C GLY A 26 9.11 -7.41 1.93
N TYR A 27 8.92 -6.26 2.60
CA TYR A 27 7.60 -5.65 2.77
C TYR A 27 7.01 -5.24 1.42
N VAL A 28 7.80 -4.58 0.57
CA VAL A 28 7.39 -4.19 -0.78
C VAL A 28 6.92 -5.40 -1.59
N ALA A 29 7.66 -6.52 -1.55
CA ALA A 29 7.32 -7.73 -2.27
C ALA A 29 6.01 -8.35 -1.74
N LEU A 30 5.90 -8.56 -0.44
CA LEU A 30 4.72 -9.17 0.17
C LEU A 30 3.47 -8.27 0.11
N ASN A 31 3.64 -6.94 0.14
CA ASN A 31 2.55 -5.99 -0.05
C ASN A 31 1.97 -6.11 -1.47
N ALA A 32 2.81 -6.22 -2.49
CA ALA A 32 2.34 -6.45 -3.86
C ALA A 32 1.55 -7.76 -3.97
N GLU A 33 2.05 -8.83 -3.34
CA GLU A 33 1.38 -10.12 -3.34
C GLU A 33 0.03 -10.08 -2.58
N PHE A 34 0.00 -9.41 -1.42
CA PHE A 34 -1.23 -9.17 -0.66
C PHE A 34 -2.31 -8.52 -1.53
N HIS A 35 -1.98 -7.42 -2.21
CA HIS A 35 -2.92 -6.71 -3.08
C HIS A 35 -3.36 -7.53 -4.29
N ALA A 36 -2.47 -8.35 -4.85
CA ALA A 36 -2.80 -9.25 -5.96
C ALA A 36 -3.80 -10.34 -5.53
N ILE A 37 -3.62 -10.92 -4.34
CA ILE A 37 -4.58 -11.88 -3.78
C ILE A 37 -5.91 -11.21 -3.49
N LEU A 38 -5.90 -10.05 -2.84
CA LEU A 38 -7.12 -9.30 -2.51
C LEU A 38 -7.97 -9.03 -3.75
N ALA A 39 -7.36 -8.61 -4.86
CA ALA A 39 -8.05 -8.36 -6.12
C ALA A 39 -8.72 -9.61 -6.73
N GLY A 40 -8.23 -10.81 -6.38
CA GLY A 40 -8.77 -12.09 -6.85
C GLY A 40 -9.78 -12.77 -5.92
N LEU A 41 -9.91 -12.31 -4.67
CA LEU A 41 -10.69 -13.02 -3.63
C LEU A 41 -12.17 -13.17 -3.93
N CYS A 42 -12.77 -12.24 -4.67
CA CYS A 42 -14.18 -12.31 -5.04
C CYS A 42 -14.47 -13.31 -6.17
N GLY A 43 -13.45 -13.93 -6.77
CA GLY A 43 -13.59 -14.89 -7.86
C GLY A 43 -14.06 -14.29 -9.20
N SER A 44 -14.19 -12.96 -9.29
CA SER A 44 -14.62 -12.28 -10.50
C SER A 44 -13.42 -11.82 -11.33
N GLU A 45 -13.27 -12.41 -12.52
CA GLU A 45 -12.23 -12.03 -13.47
C GLU A 45 -12.36 -10.56 -13.92
N THR A 46 -13.60 -10.07 -14.06
CA THR A 46 -13.87 -8.67 -14.40
C THR A 46 -13.34 -7.72 -13.32
N ILE A 47 -13.67 -7.98 -12.04
CA ILE A 47 -13.19 -7.15 -10.93
C ILE A 47 -11.66 -7.20 -10.85
N ARG A 48 -11.06 -8.39 -10.95
CA ARG A 48 -9.61 -8.57 -10.93
C ARG A 48 -8.91 -7.74 -12.03
N ARG A 49 -9.46 -7.75 -13.25
CA ARG A 49 -8.93 -6.96 -14.38
C ARG A 49 -9.04 -5.47 -14.15
N GLU A 50 -10.18 -4.98 -13.65
CA GLU A 50 -10.37 -3.55 -13.40
C GLU A 50 -9.45 -3.04 -12.29
N VAL A 51 -9.28 -3.80 -11.21
CA VAL A 51 -8.30 -3.47 -10.15
C VAL A 51 -6.88 -3.43 -10.72
N ALA A 52 -6.50 -4.43 -11.53
CA ALA A 52 -5.19 -4.46 -12.18
C ALA A 52 -5.00 -3.28 -13.16
N ARG A 53 -6.06 -2.87 -13.87
CA ARG A 53 -6.03 -1.72 -14.78
C ARG A 53 -5.80 -0.41 -14.02
N VAL A 54 -6.51 -0.19 -12.92
CA VAL A 54 -6.31 1.00 -12.08
C VAL A 54 -4.91 1.03 -11.47
N ALA A 55 -4.41 -0.12 -11.00
CA ALA A 55 -3.07 -0.23 -10.41
C ALA A 55 -1.91 0.02 -11.40
N ARG A 56 -2.16 0.02 -12.72
CA ARG A 56 -1.18 0.38 -13.76
C ARG A 56 -1.01 1.88 -13.95
N LEU A 57 -1.91 2.70 -13.43
CA LEU A 57 -1.76 4.14 -13.51
C LEU A 57 -0.51 4.57 -12.71
N PRO A 58 0.25 5.56 -13.20
CA PRO A 58 1.32 6.16 -12.43
C PRO A 58 0.77 6.58 -11.07
N LEU A 59 1.51 6.30 -9.99
CA LEU A 59 1.13 6.65 -8.60
C LEU A 59 -0.01 5.83 -7.98
N ALA A 60 -0.68 4.96 -8.74
CA ALA A 60 -1.82 4.17 -8.23
C ALA A 60 -1.43 2.77 -7.73
N SER A 61 -0.19 2.33 -7.96
CA SER A 61 0.25 1.02 -7.47
C SER A 61 0.44 1.04 -5.95
N ALA A 62 0.17 -0.10 -5.32
CA ALA A 62 0.32 -0.28 -3.87
C ALA A 62 1.72 0.09 -3.33
N ASN A 63 2.73 0.03 -4.20
CA ASN A 63 4.12 0.30 -3.86
C ASN A 63 4.66 1.61 -4.45
N ALA A 64 3.84 2.41 -5.14
CA ALA A 64 4.30 3.53 -5.96
C ALA A 64 5.18 4.54 -5.21
N PHE A 65 4.97 4.65 -3.90
CA PHE A 65 5.61 5.63 -3.04
C PHE A 65 6.61 5.04 -2.05
N LEU A 66 6.63 3.72 -1.89
CA LEU A 66 7.43 3.04 -0.87
C LEU A 66 8.93 3.30 -1.08
N ARG A 67 9.46 3.01 -2.27
CA ARG A 67 10.92 3.09 -2.52
C ARG A 67 11.52 4.49 -2.38
N ALA A 68 10.74 5.54 -2.67
CA ALA A 68 11.19 6.92 -2.54
C ALA A 68 11.37 7.36 -1.08
N GLN A 69 10.72 6.67 -0.15
CA GLN A 69 10.56 7.08 1.25
C GLN A 69 11.16 6.07 2.25
N ASN A 70 11.90 5.07 1.77
CA ASN A 70 12.49 4.04 2.64
C ASN A 70 13.31 4.64 3.79
N ASP A 71 14.04 5.73 3.53
CA ASP A 71 14.94 6.35 4.51
C ASP A 71 14.22 7.32 5.47
N VAL A 72 12.90 7.47 5.35
CA VAL A 72 12.11 8.40 6.18
C VAL A 72 11.52 7.65 7.38
N PRO A 73 11.94 7.93 8.63
CA PRO A 73 11.49 7.17 9.80
C PRO A 73 9.97 7.25 10.03
N ALA A 74 9.35 8.41 9.73
CA ALA A 74 7.90 8.57 9.82
C ALA A 74 7.15 7.64 8.86
N PHE A 75 7.74 7.35 7.69
CA PHE A 75 7.16 6.46 6.71
C PHE A 75 7.20 5.01 7.17
N ARG A 76 8.34 4.54 7.68
CA ARG A 76 8.47 3.19 8.25
C ARG A 76 7.47 2.95 9.38
N ARG A 77 7.25 3.94 10.25
CA ARG A 77 6.19 3.87 11.28
C ARG A 77 4.79 3.72 10.69
N SER A 78 4.49 4.37 9.56
CA SER A 78 3.16 4.29 8.94
C SER A 78 2.84 2.89 8.40
N LEU A 79 3.86 2.09 8.06
CA LEU A 79 3.70 0.71 7.58
C LEU A 79 3.16 -0.23 8.67
N ILE A 80 3.42 0.06 9.94
CA ILE A 80 2.84 -0.71 11.06
C ILE A 80 1.32 -0.57 11.04
N GLY A 81 0.82 0.66 10.85
CA GLY A 81 -0.61 0.92 10.69
C GLY A 81 -1.18 0.30 9.41
N ALA A 82 -0.43 0.33 8.31
CA ALA A 82 -0.82 -0.31 7.07
C ALA A 82 -1.01 -1.83 7.24
N GLN A 83 -0.08 -2.49 7.93
CA GLN A 83 -0.16 -3.92 8.21
C GLN A 83 -1.32 -4.27 9.15
N ALA A 84 -1.58 -3.45 10.17
CA ALA A 84 -2.75 -3.61 11.02
C ALA A 84 -4.07 -3.54 10.21
N GLN A 85 -4.13 -2.65 9.20
CA GLN A 85 -5.27 -2.58 8.29
C GLN A 85 -5.38 -3.80 7.38
N HIS A 86 -4.27 -4.42 6.95
CA HIS A 86 -4.30 -5.68 6.21
C HIS A 86 -4.95 -6.80 7.03
N ARG A 87 -4.58 -6.93 8.31
CA ARG A 87 -5.21 -7.88 9.25
C ARG A 87 -6.70 -7.61 9.42
N ALA A 88 -7.06 -6.36 9.72
CA ALA A 88 -8.45 -5.99 9.92
C ALA A 88 -9.31 -6.23 8.65
N LEU A 89 -8.74 -6.05 7.46
CA LEU A 89 -9.40 -6.35 6.19
C LEU A 89 -9.61 -7.85 6.01
N PHE A 90 -8.61 -8.68 6.32
CA PHE A 90 -8.73 -10.13 6.31
C PHE A 90 -9.82 -10.62 7.25
N ASP A 91 -9.85 -10.11 8.48
CA ASP A 91 -10.85 -10.48 9.49
C ASP A 91 -12.26 -10.11 9.01
N ALA A 92 -12.45 -8.92 8.46
CA ALA A 92 -13.73 -8.48 7.92
C ALA A 92 -14.21 -9.36 6.75
N ILE A 93 -13.30 -9.76 5.85
CA ILE A 93 -13.61 -10.66 4.74
C ILE A 93 -13.98 -12.06 5.26
N ALA A 94 -13.21 -12.60 6.20
CA ALA A 94 -13.45 -13.90 6.81
C ALA A 94 -14.80 -13.94 7.55
N ALA A 95 -15.15 -12.86 8.25
CA ALA A 95 -16.41 -12.67 8.95
C ALA A 95 -17.59 -12.27 8.03
N ARG A 96 -17.36 -12.12 6.71
CA ARG A 96 -18.38 -11.72 5.71
C ARG A 96 -18.96 -10.32 5.94
N GLU A 97 -18.19 -9.44 6.56
CA GLU A 97 -18.55 -8.05 6.89
C GLU A 97 -18.21 -7.11 5.71
N GLY A 98 -18.94 -7.22 4.61
CA GLY A 98 -18.63 -6.52 3.35
C GLY A 98 -18.45 -4.99 3.48
N ALA A 99 -19.35 -4.33 4.20
CA ALA A 99 -19.27 -2.88 4.42
C ALA A 99 -18.01 -2.48 5.20
N ARG A 100 -17.62 -3.28 6.20
CA ARG A 100 -16.40 -3.04 6.99
C ARG A 100 -15.15 -3.28 6.13
N ALA A 101 -15.13 -4.36 5.36
CA ALA A 101 -14.04 -4.66 4.44
C ALA A 101 -13.81 -3.52 3.43
N GLU A 102 -14.90 -3.01 2.84
CA GLU A 102 -14.82 -1.87 1.92
C GLU A 102 -14.29 -0.61 2.61
N ALA A 103 -14.81 -0.26 3.79
CA ALA A 103 -14.38 0.92 4.54
C ALA A 103 -12.87 0.87 4.88
N ILE A 104 -12.38 -0.29 5.34
CA ILE A 104 -10.97 -0.50 5.64
C ILE A 104 -10.12 -0.39 4.37
N ALA A 105 -10.52 -1.03 3.27
CA ALA A 105 -9.77 -0.98 2.01
C ALA A 105 -9.66 0.45 1.47
N ARG A 106 -10.75 1.24 1.56
CA ARG A 106 -10.75 2.66 1.17
C ARG A 106 -9.85 3.51 2.08
N GLU A 107 -9.87 3.27 3.39
CA GLU A 107 -8.96 3.99 4.31
C GLU A 107 -7.50 3.61 4.09
N HIS A 108 -7.22 2.34 3.81
CA HIS A 108 -5.88 1.87 3.51
C HIS A 108 -5.29 2.59 2.28
N ALA A 109 -6.08 2.77 1.22
CA ALA A 109 -5.64 3.54 0.04
C ALA A 109 -5.29 5.01 0.37
N ARG A 110 -5.83 5.60 1.45
CA ARG A 110 -5.50 6.98 1.86
C ARG A 110 -4.09 7.09 2.43
N LEU A 111 -3.45 6.01 2.87
CA LEU A 111 -2.04 6.03 3.28
C LEU A 111 -1.13 6.48 2.14
N ALA A 112 -1.32 5.94 0.93
CA ALA A 112 -0.56 6.35 -0.24
C ALA A 112 -0.75 7.84 -0.55
N ARG A 113 -1.97 8.36 -0.39
CA ARG A 113 -2.27 9.80 -0.55
C ARG A 113 -1.54 10.66 0.50
N ARG A 114 -1.58 10.28 1.78
CA ARG A 114 -0.85 11.01 2.84
C ARG A 114 0.65 11.02 2.60
N ASN A 115 1.19 9.90 2.12
CA ASN A 115 2.60 9.78 1.78
C ASN A 115 2.98 10.67 0.59
N LEU A 116 2.11 10.78 -0.42
CA LEU A 116 2.26 11.74 -1.51
C LEU A 116 2.23 13.19 -1.00
N GLU A 117 1.27 13.54 -0.13
CA GLU A 117 1.19 14.89 0.45
C GLU A 117 2.47 15.25 1.21
N TYR A 118 3.05 14.31 1.96
CA TYR A 118 4.34 14.50 2.63
C TYR A 118 5.47 14.78 1.65
N VAL A 119 5.59 13.98 0.57
CA VAL A 119 6.60 14.20 -0.48
C VAL A 119 6.43 15.56 -1.17
N LEU A 120 5.20 16.02 -1.38
CA LEU A 120 4.93 17.28 -2.06
C LEU A 120 5.14 18.51 -1.17
N ARG A 121 4.85 18.41 0.14
CA ARG A 121 4.86 19.56 1.05
C ARG A 121 6.09 19.65 1.94
N GLU A 122 6.56 18.52 2.46
CA GLU A 122 7.60 18.48 3.51
C GLU A 122 9.00 18.21 2.93
N ASP A 123 9.13 17.31 1.96
CA ASP A 123 10.43 17.03 1.33
C ASP A 123 10.34 16.85 -0.20
N ARG A 124 10.29 17.98 -0.90
CA ARG A 124 10.22 18.06 -2.37
C ARG A 124 11.41 17.41 -3.09
N ARG A 125 12.52 17.13 -2.41
CA ARG A 125 13.67 16.42 -3.03
C ARG A 125 13.30 14.98 -3.36
N LEU A 126 12.35 14.39 -2.63
CA LEU A 126 11.87 13.03 -2.86
C LEU A 126 11.04 12.90 -4.14
N ILE A 127 10.57 14.01 -4.73
CA ILE A 127 9.82 13.99 -6.00
C ILE A 127 10.62 13.30 -7.11
N ARG A 128 11.93 13.56 -7.20
CA ARG A 128 12.82 12.93 -8.19
C ARG A 128 13.02 11.42 -7.97
N ARG A 129 12.72 10.92 -6.76
CA ARG A 129 12.81 9.51 -6.38
C ARG A 129 11.49 8.74 -6.64
N VAL A 130 10.42 9.43 -7.04
CA VAL A 130 9.13 8.82 -7.39
C VAL A 130 8.94 8.93 -8.92
N PRO A 131 9.23 7.87 -9.69
CA PRO A 131 9.16 7.92 -11.16
C PRO A 131 7.80 8.40 -11.69
N GLY A 132 6.70 8.02 -11.03
CA GLY A 132 5.35 8.43 -11.43
C GLY A 132 5.05 9.92 -11.30
N LEU A 133 5.81 10.66 -10.46
CA LEU A 133 5.60 12.11 -10.31
C LEU A 133 6.18 12.92 -11.47
N ALA A 134 7.05 12.33 -12.29
CA ALA A 134 7.55 12.97 -13.51
C ALA A 134 6.45 13.23 -14.55
N LEU A 135 5.31 12.55 -14.43
CA LEU A 135 4.14 12.69 -15.32
C LEU A 135 3.11 13.69 -14.79
N VAL A 136 3.33 14.28 -13.61
CA VAL A 136 2.42 15.24 -12.99
C VAL A 136 2.90 16.65 -13.32
N ALA A 137 2.12 17.38 -14.11
CA ALA A 137 2.37 18.81 -14.31
C ALA A 137 2.14 19.56 -12.98
N PRO A 138 2.95 20.58 -12.64
CA PRO A 138 2.62 21.49 -11.55
C PRO A 138 1.24 22.10 -11.83
N ALA A 139 0.41 22.22 -10.79
CA ALA A 139 -0.87 22.88 -10.92
C ALA A 139 -0.64 24.37 -11.27
N GLY A 140 -0.81 24.72 -12.54
CA GLY A 140 -0.93 26.08 -13.06
C GLY A 140 0.20 27.05 -12.69
N GLU A 141 1.22 27.14 -13.54
CA GLU A 141 1.72 28.46 -13.95
C GLU A 141 0.94 28.82 -15.22
N THR A 142 -0.20 29.51 -15.04
CA THR A 142 -0.94 30.24 -16.08
C THR A 142 -1.20 31.64 -15.59
#